data_AF-A0A7L2YKH2-F1
#
_entry.id   AF-A0A7L2YKH2-F1
#
_cell.length_a   1.000
_cell.length_b   1.000
_cell.length_c   1.000
_cell.angle_alpha   90.00
_cell.angle_beta   90.00
_cell.angle_gamma   90.00
#
_symmetry.space_group_name_H-M   'P 1'
#
loop_
_entity.id
_entity.type
_entity.pdbx_description
1 polymer ?
#
loop_
_entity_poly.entity_id
_entity_poly.type
_entity_poly.pdbx_seq_one_letter_code
_entity_poly.pdbx_strand_id
1 'polypeptide(L)'
;MATANDRAVLQTIFNPGTPFGDVPGLDEEEEEDIQEEEGDGFSPELLEQARDLELQGVSAAESGDVSAALERFGEAIRLLPQRASAYNNRAQALRLRGDVAVHRLQAREEEARRDFERAARLGSRFARRQLVLLNPYAALCNQMLCQMLGQLRNPSG
;
A
#
# COMPACT_ATOMS: atom_id res chain seq x y z
N MET A 1 -25.47 -11.33 -12.48
CA MET A 1 -24.88 -12.11 -11.38
C MET A 1 -23.98 -11.15 -10.63
N ALA A 2 -24.17 -10.98 -9.32
CA ALA A 2 -23.24 -10.17 -8.52
C ALA A 2 -21.86 -10.83 -8.57
N THR A 3 -20.82 -10.05 -8.87
CA THR A 3 -19.45 -10.55 -8.92
C THR A 3 -18.96 -10.90 -7.50
N ALA A 4 -17.90 -11.70 -7.38
CA ALA A 4 -17.30 -12.01 -6.08
C ALA A 4 -16.95 -10.72 -5.31
N ASN A 5 -16.48 -9.71 -6.03
CA ASN A 5 -16.19 -8.38 -5.50
C ASN A 5 -17.44 -7.66 -4.98
N ASP A 6 -18.56 -7.71 -5.72
CA ASP A 6 -19.84 -7.14 -5.25
C ASP A 6 -20.31 -7.80 -3.96
N ARG A 7 -20.15 -9.12 -3.86
CA ARG A 7 -20.55 -9.88 -2.67
C ARG A 7 -19.71 -9.51 -1.45
N ALA A 8 -18.41 -9.36 -1.64
CA ALA A 8 -17.48 -8.95 -0.59
C ALA A 8 -17.80 -7.55 -0.05
N VAL A 9 -17.98 -6.57 -0.95
CA VAL A 9 -18.35 -5.19 -0.58
C VAL A 9 -19.65 -5.16 0.21
N LEU A 10 -20.66 -5.91 -0.23
CA LEU A 10 -21.94 -5.99 0.47
C LEU A 10 -21.78 -6.63 1.85
N GLN A 11 -20.96 -7.67 1.97
CA GLN A 11 -20.74 -8.37 3.24
C GLN A 11 -20.03 -7.48 4.27
N THR A 12 -19.11 -6.60 3.85
CA THR A 12 -18.47 -5.61 4.72
C THR A 12 -19.42 -4.48 5.14
N ILE A 13 -20.31 -4.04 4.25
CA ILE A 13 -21.33 -3.02 4.56
C ILE A 13 -22.34 -3.53 5.59
N PHE A 14 -22.76 -4.80 5.47
CA PHE A 14 -23.85 -5.34 6.30
C PHE A 14 -23.38 -6.07 7.57
N ASN A 15 -22.09 -6.41 7.70
CA ASN A 15 -21.53 -7.02 8.90
C ASN A 15 -20.40 -6.17 9.51
N PRO A 16 -20.72 -5.09 10.24
CA PRO A 16 -19.73 -4.15 10.78
C PRO A 16 -18.84 -4.71 11.91
N GLY A 17 -19.01 -6.00 12.26
CA GLY A 17 -18.21 -6.71 13.27
C GLY A 17 -17.16 -7.67 12.69
N THR A 18 -17.11 -7.87 11.37
CA THR A 18 -16.02 -8.63 10.74
C THR A 18 -14.80 -7.73 10.60
N PRO A 19 -13.63 -8.12 11.15
CA PRO A 19 -12.37 -7.42 10.88
C PRO A 19 -12.13 -7.30 9.37
N PHE A 20 -11.58 -6.17 8.93
CA PHE A 20 -11.14 -6.02 7.54
C PHE A 20 -10.09 -7.10 7.25
N GLY A 21 -10.44 -8.09 6.42
CA GLY A 21 -9.59 -9.25 6.11
C GLY A 21 -10.28 -10.61 6.28
N ASP A 22 -11.31 -10.74 7.13
CA ASP A 22 -11.97 -12.05 7.39
C ASP A 22 -13.18 -12.32 6.46
N VAL A 23 -13.10 -11.95 5.17
CA VAL A 23 -14.19 -12.21 4.21
C VAL A 23 -13.85 -13.47 3.42
N PRO A 24 -14.55 -14.61 3.63
CA PRO A 24 -14.27 -15.86 2.93
C PRO A 24 -14.41 -15.68 1.42
N GLY A 25 -13.31 -15.89 0.69
CA GLY A 25 -13.22 -15.74 -0.77
C GLY A 25 -12.52 -14.45 -1.26
N LEU A 26 -12.09 -13.54 -0.38
CA LEU A 26 -11.11 -12.50 -0.75
C LEU A 26 -9.67 -13.02 -0.61
N ASP A 27 -9.41 -13.90 0.35
CA ASP A 27 -8.07 -14.47 0.58
C ASP A 27 -7.66 -15.50 -0.48
N GLU A 28 -8.62 -16.14 -1.15
CA GLU A 28 -8.36 -17.22 -2.11
C GLU A 28 -7.81 -16.72 -3.46
N GLU A 29 -7.92 -15.41 -3.74
CA GLU A 29 -7.27 -14.77 -4.91
C GLU A 29 -6.01 -13.96 -4.52
N GLU A 30 -5.72 -13.78 -3.22
CA GLU A 30 -4.71 -12.83 -2.73
C GLU A 30 -3.30 -13.43 -2.53
N GLU A 31 -3.15 -14.75 -2.61
CA GLU A 31 -1.85 -15.44 -2.73
C GLU A 31 -1.49 -15.80 -4.19
N GLU A 32 -2.20 -15.26 -5.20
CA GLU A 32 -1.73 -15.35 -6.58
C GLU A 32 -0.56 -14.38 -6.81
N ASP A 33 0.63 -14.90 -6.53
CA ASP A 33 1.92 -14.55 -7.13
C ASP A 33 2.15 -13.05 -7.37
N ILE A 34 2.99 -12.43 -6.52
CA ILE A 34 3.71 -11.18 -6.81
C ILE A 34 4.76 -11.49 -7.90
N GLN A 35 4.32 -11.98 -9.05
CA GLN A 35 5.09 -11.97 -10.28
C GLN A 35 4.76 -10.63 -10.93
N GLU A 36 5.41 -9.58 -10.44
CA GLU A 36 5.55 -8.35 -11.24
C GLU A 36 6.17 -8.81 -12.56
N GLU A 37 5.43 -8.69 -13.68
CA GLU A 37 5.91 -9.07 -15.01
C GLU A 37 7.29 -8.47 -15.23
N GLU A 38 8.33 -9.31 -15.08
CA GLU A 38 9.72 -8.95 -15.30
C GLU A 38 9.90 -8.75 -16.80
N GLY A 39 9.61 -7.53 -17.24
CA GLY A 39 9.90 -7.08 -18.58
C GLY A 39 11.41 -7.11 -18.81
N ASP A 40 11.85 -8.17 -19.49
CA ASP A 40 13.11 -8.32 -20.20
C ASP A 40 13.62 -6.96 -20.74
N GLY A 41 14.62 -6.37 -20.07
CA GLY A 41 15.16 -5.06 -20.46
C GLY A 41 16.21 -4.45 -19.55
N PHE A 42 16.41 -5.00 -18.34
CA PHE A 42 17.47 -4.56 -17.44
C PHE A 42 18.73 -5.41 -17.61
N SER A 43 19.91 -4.80 -17.48
CA SER A 43 21.15 -5.55 -17.38
C SER A 43 21.14 -6.40 -16.09
N PRO A 44 21.51 -7.69 -16.16
CA PRO A 44 21.39 -8.62 -15.04
C PRO A 44 22.17 -8.17 -13.80
N GLU A 45 23.33 -7.53 -13.98
CA GLU A 45 24.15 -7.06 -12.87
C GLU A 45 23.49 -5.91 -12.10
N LEU A 46 22.85 -4.96 -12.81
CA LEU A 46 22.12 -3.87 -12.17
C LEU A 46 20.83 -4.37 -11.51
N LEU A 47 20.20 -5.39 -12.07
CA LEU A 47 19.02 -6.01 -11.49
C LEU A 47 19.35 -6.69 -10.16
N GLU A 48 20.44 -7.45 -10.11
CA GLU A 48 20.94 -8.09 -8.89
C GLU A 48 21.28 -7.05 -7.82
N GLN A 49 22.04 -6.01 -8.18
CA GLN A 49 22.37 -4.91 -7.26
C GLN A 49 21.14 -4.17 -6.73
N ALA A 50 20.13 -3.91 -7.57
CA ALA A 50 18.89 -3.28 -7.13
C ALA A 50 18.10 -4.19 -6.17
N ARG A 51 18.03 -5.49 -6.48
CA ARG A 51 17.37 -6.49 -5.62
C ARG A 51 18.05 -6.58 -4.25
N ASP A 52 19.37 -6.56 -4.20
CA ASP A 52 20.13 -6.57 -2.94
C ASP A 52 19.85 -5.33 -2.10
N LEU A 53 19.82 -4.15 -2.73
CA LEU A 53 19.47 -2.90 -2.05
C LEU A 53 18.03 -2.94 -1.50
N GLU A 54 17.10 -3.51 -2.26
CA GLU A 54 15.72 -3.69 -1.80
C GLU A 54 15.62 -4.67 -0.64
N LEU A 55 16.34 -5.80 -0.67
CA LEU A 55 16.36 -6.77 0.42
C LEU A 55 16.92 -6.14 1.71
N GLN A 56 18.02 -5.38 1.59
CA GLN A 56 18.57 -4.63 2.72
C GLN A 56 17.59 -3.59 3.26
N GLY A 57 16.86 -2.90 2.37
CA GLY A 57 15.85 -1.93 2.75
C GLY A 57 14.67 -2.57 3.51
N VAL A 58 14.21 -3.74 3.07
CA VAL A 58 13.15 -4.50 3.75
C VAL A 58 13.60 -4.95 5.14
N SER A 59 14.79 -5.54 5.25
CA SER A 59 15.34 -5.95 6.54
C SER A 59 15.53 -4.77 7.50
N ALA A 60 15.96 -3.60 7.01
CA ALA A 60 16.04 -2.38 7.80
C ALA A 60 14.66 -1.90 8.28
N ALA A 61 13.64 -1.96 7.42
CA ALA A 61 12.26 -1.60 7.80
C ALA A 61 11.69 -2.55 8.87
N GLU A 62 11.92 -3.86 8.75
CA GLU A 62 11.49 -4.88 9.70
C GLU A 62 12.16 -4.73 11.08
N SER A 63 13.42 -4.32 11.09
CA SER A 63 14.16 -4.00 12.33
C SER A 63 13.78 -2.65 12.95
N GLY A 64 12.88 -1.89 12.31
CA GLY A 64 12.40 -0.59 12.78
C GLY A 64 13.29 0.60 12.37
N ASP A 65 14.42 0.37 11.68
CA ASP A 65 15.23 1.44 11.10
C ASP A 65 14.67 1.89 9.75
N VAL A 66 13.53 2.58 9.83
CA VAL A 66 12.83 3.08 8.65
C VAL A 66 13.64 4.16 7.92
N SER A 67 14.61 4.81 8.57
CA SER A 67 15.46 5.80 7.90
C SER A 67 16.47 5.11 6.98
N ALA A 68 17.16 4.08 7.47
CA ALA A 68 18.05 3.28 6.66
C ALA A 68 17.31 2.57 5.50
N ALA A 69 16.09 2.09 5.75
CA ALA A 69 15.25 1.50 4.71
C ALA A 69 15.02 2.45 3.54
N LEU A 70 14.64 3.70 3.82
CA LEU A 70 14.36 4.71 2.80
C LEU A 70 15.59 5.11 2.00
N GLU A 71 16.77 5.12 2.62
CA GLU A 71 18.04 5.34 1.93
C GLU A 71 18.33 4.22 0.93
N ARG A 72 18.22 2.95 1.36
CA ARG A 72 18.46 1.79 0.49
C ARG A 72 17.48 1.73 -0.68
N PHE A 73 16.20 1.99 -0.45
CA PHE A 73 15.23 2.08 -1.54
C PHE A 73 15.50 3.27 -2.47
N GLY A 74 15.99 4.39 -1.92
CA GLY A 74 16.44 5.53 -2.72
C GLY A 74 17.62 5.18 -3.64
N GLU A 75 18.57 4.39 -3.17
CA GLU A 75 19.69 3.88 -3.98
C GLU A 75 19.21 2.91 -5.06
N ALA A 76 18.31 1.96 -4.73
CA ALA A 76 17.71 1.05 -5.71
C ALA A 76 16.98 1.82 -6.84
N ILE A 77 16.25 2.88 -6.50
CA ILE A 77 15.57 3.76 -7.46
C ILE A 77 16.56 4.51 -8.35
N ARG A 78 17.70 4.96 -7.81
CA ARG A 78 18.74 5.61 -8.63
C ARG A 78 19.38 4.63 -9.60
N LEU A 79 19.55 3.37 -9.18
CA LEU A 79 20.14 2.32 -9.99
C LEU A 79 19.21 1.91 -11.12
N LEU A 80 17.94 1.63 -10.81
CA LEU A 80 16.92 1.22 -11.76
C LEU A 80 15.65 2.08 -11.61
N PRO A 81 15.61 3.27 -12.23
CA PRO A 81 14.49 4.22 -12.08
C PRO A 81 13.17 3.76 -12.72
N GLN A 82 13.22 2.69 -13.51
CA GLN A 82 12.06 2.07 -14.16
C GLN A 82 11.59 0.80 -13.42
N ARG A 83 12.21 0.44 -12.30
CA ARG A 83 11.81 -0.72 -11.50
C ARG A 83 10.69 -0.32 -10.54
N ALA A 84 9.51 -0.92 -10.69
CA ALA A 84 8.33 -0.58 -9.90
C ALA A 84 8.47 -0.98 -8.42
N SER A 85 9.06 -2.14 -8.15
CA SER A 85 9.25 -2.68 -6.79
C SER A 85 9.96 -1.71 -5.83
N ALA A 86 11.00 -1.01 -6.28
CA ALA A 86 11.77 -0.10 -5.44
C ALA A 86 10.93 1.10 -4.95
N TYR A 87 10.05 1.64 -5.81
CA TYR A 87 9.10 2.69 -5.42
C TYR A 87 8.02 2.15 -4.48
N ASN A 88 7.51 0.94 -4.72
CA ASN A 88 6.53 0.29 -3.84
C ASN A 88 7.09 0.13 -2.42
N ASN A 89 8.30 -0.40 -2.32
CA ASN A 89 8.96 -0.64 -1.03
C ASN A 89 9.22 0.69 -0.29
N ARG A 90 9.67 1.73 -1.01
CA ARG A 90 9.86 3.06 -0.42
C ARG A 90 8.55 3.68 0.08
N ALA A 91 7.47 3.57 -0.70
CA ALA A 91 6.16 4.09 -0.32
C ALA A 91 5.63 3.42 0.96
N GLN A 92 5.80 2.10 1.09
CA GLN A 92 5.43 1.37 2.31
C GLN A 92 6.27 1.81 3.52
N ALA A 93 7.59 1.95 3.36
CA ALA A 93 8.46 2.46 4.43
C ALA A 93 8.08 3.90 4.85
N LEU A 94 7.69 4.77 3.91
CA LEU A 94 7.22 6.11 4.23
C LEU A 94 5.94 6.10 5.07
N ARG A 95 5.00 5.19 4.78
CA ARG A 95 3.78 4.99 5.57
C ARG A 95 4.09 4.50 6.99
N LEU A 96 4.92 3.45 7.11
CA LEU A 96 5.39 2.94 8.41
C LEU A 96 6.01 4.06 9.27
N ARG A 97 6.82 4.94 8.66
CA ARG A 97 7.39 6.11 9.35
C ARG A 97 6.35 7.18 9.73
N GLY A 98 5.30 7.32 8.93
CA GLY A 98 4.20 8.27 9.14
C GLY A 98 3.31 7.86 10.32
N ASP A 99 3.01 6.57 10.43
CA ASP A 99 2.17 5.99 11.49
C ASP A 99 2.81 6.16 12.88
N VAL A 100 4.15 6.16 12.97
CA VAL A 100 4.91 6.37 14.22
C VAL A 100 4.95 7.86 14.64
N ALA A 101 4.66 8.79 13.73
CA ALA A 101 4.75 10.24 13.99
C ALA A 101 3.47 10.97 13.59
N VAL A 102 2.45 10.88 14.45
CA VAL A 102 1.09 11.43 14.30
C VAL A 102 1.04 12.90 13.84
N HIS A 103 2.09 13.70 14.06
CA HIS A 103 2.14 15.12 13.67
C HIS A 103 2.77 15.44 12.29
N ARG A 104 3.30 14.45 11.55
CA ARG A 104 3.93 14.66 10.22
C ARG A 104 3.22 13.96 9.05
N LEU A 105 2.03 13.39 9.30
CA LEU A 105 1.29 12.56 8.37
C LEU A 105 1.11 13.22 6.99
N GLN A 106 0.66 14.48 6.94
CA GLN A 106 0.26 15.10 5.66
C GLN A 106 1.40 15.26 4.64
N ALA A 107 2.58 15.74 5.04
CA ALA A 107 3.67 15.96 4.09
C ALA A 107 4.30 14.65 3.58
N ARG A 108 4.29 13.61 4.41
CA ARG A 108 4.93 12.32 4.12
C ARG A 108 4.00 11.34 3.41
N GLU A 109 2.70 11.46 3.66
CA GLU A 109 1.66 10.75 2.91
C GLU A 109 1.63 11.20 1.45
N GLU A 110 1.93 12.48 1.17
CA GLU A 110 2.14 12.98 -0.19
C GLU A 110 3.39 12.39 -0.87
N GLU A 111 4.50 12.21 -0.13
CA GLU A 111 5.68 11.52 -0.66
C GLU A 111 5.39 10.04 -0.98
N ALA A 112 4.72 9.33 -0.06
CA ALA A 112 4.32 7.94 -0.27
C ALA A 112 3.35 7.79 -1.45
N ARG A 113 2.39 8.71 -1.56
CA ARG A 113 1.46 8.77 -2.68
C ARG A 113 2.18 8.96 -4.01
N ARG A 114 3.14 9.88 -4.10
CA ARG A 114 3.94 10.09 -5.33
C ARG A 114 4.68 8.83 -5.76
N ASP A 115 5.20 8.07 -4.82
CA ASP A 115 5.90 6.81 -5.10
C ASP A 115 4.94 5.74 -5.61
N PHE A 116 3.76 5.59 -5.01
CA PHE A 116 2.74 4.71 -5.56
C PHE A 116 2.26 5.17 -6.94
N GLU A 117 2.11 6.47 -7.19
CA GLU A 117 1.76 6.99 -8.53
C GLU A 117 2.84 6.66 -9.57
N ARG A 118 4.10 6.59 -9.15
CA ARG A 118 5.19 6.19 -10.04
C ARG A 118 5.14 4.69 -10.32
N ALA A 119 5.00 3.85 -9.30
CA ALA A 119 4.90 2.40 -9.45
C ALA A 119 3.66 1.97 -10.25
N ALA A 120 2.52 2.63 -10.06
CA ALA A 120 1.30 2.37 -10.81
C ALA A 120 1.45 2.65 -12.32
N ARG A 121 2.19 3.71 -12.66
CA ARG A 121 2.54 4.06 -14.05
C ARG A 121 3.49 3.05 -14.68
N LEU A 122 4.34 2.42 -13.87
CA LEU A 122 5.24 1.34 -14.28
C LEU A 122 4.54 -0.04 -14.36
N GLY A 123 3.25 -0.12 -14.02
CA GLY A 123 2.45 -1.35 -14.17
C GLY A 123 2.05 -2.02 -12.86
N SER A 124 2.50 -1.54 -11.69
CA SER A 124 2.21 -2.20 -10.42
C SER A 124 0.71 -2.15 -10.07
N ARG A 125 0.07 -3.33 -10.02
CA ARG A 125 -1.33 -3.50 -9.59
C ARG A 125 -1.48 -3.16 -8.10
N PHE A 126 -0.51 -3.53 -7.28
CA PHE A 126 -0.45 -3.18 -5.86
C PHE A 126 -0.51 -1.67 -5.65
N ALA A 127 0.34 -0.91 -6.35
CA ALA A 127 0.38 0.54 -6.24
C ALA A 127 -0.96 1.21 -6.62
N ARG A 128 -1.63 0.70 -7.67
CA ARG A 128 -2.96 1.18 -8.07
C ARG A 128 -3.99 0.97 -6.96
N ARG A 129 -4.00 -0.20 -6.31
CA ARG A 129 -4.88 -0.50 -5.17
C ARG A 129 -4.58 0.44 -3.99
N GLN A 130 -3.30 0.64 -3.66
CA GLN A 130 -2.90 1.53 -2.56
C GLN A 130 -3.32 2.99 -2.80
N LEU A 131 -3.26 3.50 -4.03
CA LEU A 131 -3.72 4.86 -4.34
C LEU A 131 -5.22 5.06 -4.14
N VAL A 132 -6.03 4.02 -4.37
CA VAL A 132 -7.47 4.07 -4.07
C VAL A 132 -7.71 4.18 -2.56
N LEU A 133 -6.94 3.43 -1.76
CA LEU A 133 -7.02 3.47 -0.30
C LEU A 133 -6.53 4.82 0.27
N LEU A 134 -5.53 5.43 -0.35
CA LEU A 134 -5.02 6.76 0.02
C LEU A 134 -5.89 7.92 -0.47
N ASN A 135 -7.04 7.64 -1.11
CA ASN A 135 -7.93 8.69 -1.59
C ASN A 135 -8.57 9.43 -0.40
N PRO A 136 -8.32 10.74 -0.23
CA PRO A 136 -8.83 11.50 0.90
C PRO A 136 -10.36 11.58 0.91
N TYR A 137 -11.00 11.51 -0.26
CA TYR A 137 -12.46 11.45 -0.35
C TYR A 137 -13.00 10.13 0.18
N ALA A 138 -12.34 8.99 -0.09
CA ALA A 138 -12.76 7.70 0.45
C ALA A 138 -12.60 7.67 1.98
N ALA A 139 -11.49 8.21 2.50
CA ALA A 139 -11.25 8.34 3.93
C ALA A 139 -12.31 9.22 4.63
N LEU A 140 -12.63 10.39 4.06
CA LEU A 140 -13.67 11.28 4.58
C LEU A 140 -15.06 10.66 4.53
N CYS A 141 -15.42 10.00 3.43
CA CYS A 141 -16.69 9.30 3.29
C CYS A 141 -16.83 8.20 4.35
N ASN A 142 -15.77 7.40 4.57
CA ASN A 142 -15.75 6.35 5.58
C ASN A 142 -15.85 6.94 6.99
N GLN A 143 -15.16 8.05 7.27
CA GLN A 143 -15.24 8.74 8.56
C GLN A 143 -16.66 9.28 8.83
N MET A 144 -17.29 9.91 7.84
CA MET A 144 -18.66 10.41 7.94
C MET A 144 -19.67 9.27 8.13
N LEU A 145 -19.51 8.16 7.40
CA LEU A 145 -20.36 6.97 7.54
C LEU A 145 -20.24 6.36 8.94
N CYS A 146 -19.01 6.19 9.46
CA CYS A 146 -18.79 5.69 10.81
C CYS A 146 -19.40 6.61 11.88
N GLN A 147 -19.30 7.93 11.73
CA GLN A 147 -19.93 8.89 12.63
C GLN A 147 -21.45 8.79 12.61
N MET A 148 -22.06 8.73 11.42
CA MET A 148 -23.51 8.58 11.27
C MET A 148 -24.03 7.25 11.85
N LEU A 149 -23.34 6.13 11.59
CA LEU A 149 -23.69 4.83 12.16
C LEU A 149 -23.53 4.80 13.69
N GLY A 150 -22.52 5.50 14.22
CA GLY A 150 -22.32 5.67 15.66
C GLY A 150 -23.47 6.45 16.31
N GLN A 151 -23.92 7.54 15.67
CA GLN A 151 -25.07 8.33 16.13
C GLN A 151 -26.38 7.53 16.09
N LEU A 152 -26.55 6.66 15.09
CA LEU A 152 -27.71 5.77 15.00
C LEU A 152 -27.68 4.64 16.05
N ARG A 153 -26.49 4.15 16.43
CA ARG A 153 -26.32 3.14 17.49
C ARG A 153 -26.46 3.70 18.92
N ASN A 154 -26.19 4.99 19.12
CA ASN A 154 -26.36 5.70 20.39
C ASN A 154 -27.17 7.00 20.16
N PRO A 155 -28.50 6.91 20.03
CA PRO A 155 -29.36 8.04 19.66
C PRO A 155 -29.62 9.02 20.83
N SER A 156 -28.62 9.30 21.67
CA SER A 156 -28.79 10.17 22.85
C SER A 156 -27.58 11.06 23.07
N GLY A 157 -27.64 12.21 22.39
CA GLY A 157 -27.01 13.48 22.73
C GLY A 157 -28.07 14.56 22.56
#